data_AF-A0A2J8V050-F1
#
_entry.id   AF-A0A2J8V050-F1
#
_cell.length_a   1.000
_cell.length_b   1.000
_cell.length_c   1.000
_cell.angle_alpha   90.00
_cell.angle_beta   90.00
_cell.angle_gamma   90.00
#
_symmetry.space_group_name_H-M   'P 1'
#
loop_
_entity.id
_entity.type
_entity.pdbx_description
1 polymer ?
#
loop_
_entity_poly.entity_id
_entity_poly.type
_entity_poly.pdbx_seq_one_letter_code
_entity_poly.pdbx_strand_id
1 'polypeptide(L)' 'RYYEKLTEFVADMTKIFDNCRYYNPSDSPFYQCAEVLESFFVQKLKGFKASRVNERTWLLLPD' A
#
# COMPACT_ATOMS: atom_id res chain seq x y z
N ARG A 1 -12.98 3.86 -14.38
CA ARG A 1 -12.25 2.98 -13.42
C ARG A 1 -10.97 2.56 -14.13
N TYR A 2 -9.79 2.90 -13.61
CA TYR A 2 -8.51 2.63 -14.29
C TYR A 2 -7.78 1.39 -13.75
N TYR A 3 -8.06 0.96 -12.52
CA TYR A 3 -7.53 -0.27 -11.94
C TYR A 3 -8.64 -1.30 -11.78
N GLU A 4 -8.42 -2.50 -12.30
CA GLU A 4 -9.33 -3.64 -12.15
C GLU A 4 -8.95 -4.49 -10.94
N LYS A 5 -7.65 -4.56 -10.65
CA LYS A 5 -7.09 -5.31 -9.52
C LYS A 5 -6.35 -4.40 -8.57
N LEU A 6 -6.50 -4.67 -7.27
CA LEU A 6 -5.74 -3.98 -6.22
C LEU A 6 -4.22 -4.08 -6.46
N THR A 7 -3.75 -5.18 -7.03
CA THR A 7 -2.33 -5.39 -7.34
C THR A 7 -1.80 -4.42 -8.39
N GLU A 8 -2.63 -4.00 -9.35
CA GLU A 8 -2.25 -3.01 -10.37
C GLU A 8 -2.04 -1.64 -9.73
N PHE A 9 -2.97 -1.25 -8.85
CA PHE A 9 -2.84 -0.02 -8.07
C PHE A 9 -1.60 -0.03 -7.16
N VAL A 10 -1.35 -1.16 -6.47
CA VAL A 10 -0.17 -1.31 -5.61
C VAL A 10 1.12 -1.20 -6.44
N ALA A 11 1.16 -1.82 -7.62
CA ALA A 11 2.34 -1.77 -8.50
C ALA A 11 2.69 -0.32 -8.92
N ASP A 12 1.69 0.47 -9.31
CA ASP A 12 1.92 1.87 -9.69
C ASP A 12 2.34 2.74 -8.50
N MET A 13 1.74 2.53 -7.33
CA MET A 13 2.13 3.26 -6.12
C MET A 13 3.58 2.94 -5.71
N THR A 14 3.97 1.66 -5.71
CA THR A 14 5.35 1.25 -5.43
C THR A 14 6.32 1.86 -6.43
N LYS A 15 5.96 1.89 -7.72
CA LYS A 15 6.80 2.53 -8.75
C LYS A 15 7.03 4.02 -8.50
N ILE A 16 6.04 4.73 -7.95
CA ILE A 16 6.21 6.15 -7.56
C ILE A 16 7.25 6.27 -6.44
N PHE A 17 7.19 5.42 -5.42
CA PHE A 17 8.15 5.44 -4.31
C PHE A 17 9.56 5.07 -4.77
N ASP A 18 9.67 4.01 -5.58
CA ASP A 18 10.94 3.54 -6.13
C ASP A 18 11.60 4.59 -7.03
N ASN A 19 10.83 5.19 -7.94
CA ASN A 19 11.35 6.28 -8.77
C ASN A 19 11.82 7.45 -7.91
N CYS A 20 11.06 7.82 -6.86
CA CYS A 20 11.46 8.89 -5.95
C CYS A 20 12.82 8.58 -5.29
N ARG A 21 13.01 7.35 -4.80
CA ARG A 21 14.29 6.93 -4.22
C ARG A 21 15.43 6.81 -5.22
N TYR A 22 15.12 6.40 -6.45
CA TYR A 22 16.12 6.20 -7.50
C TYR A 22 16.71 7.53 -7.97
N TYR A 23 15.88 8.56 -8.15
CA TYR A 23 16.32 9.84 -8.69
C TYR A 23 16.81 10.83 -7.63
N ASN A 24 16.47 10.63 -6.37
CA ASN A 24 16.82 11.56 -5.30
C ASN A 24 17.85 10.95 -4.34
N PRO A 25 18.86 11.71 -3.89
CA PRO A 25 19.80 11.26 -2.87
C PRO A 25 19.11 10.83 -1.58
N SER A 26 19.68 9.84 -0.88
CA SER A 26 19.11 9.28 0.35
C SER A 26 18.99 10.27 1.51
N ASP A 27 19.82 11.31 1.53
CA ASP A 27 19.79 12.40 2.50
C ASP A 27 18.82 13.53 2.12
N SER A 28 18.22 13.46 0.93
CA SER A 28 17.24 14.45 0.48
C SER A 28 15.89 14.27 1.19
N PRO A 29 15.13 15.37 1.40
CA PRO A 29 13.78 15.29 1.96
C PRO A 29 12.83 14.46 1.08
N PHE A 30 13.05 14.40 -0.24
CA PHE A 30 12.21 13.63 -1.15
C PHE A 30 12.35 12.12 -0.96
N TYR A 31 13.59 11.63 -0.79
CA TYR A 31 13.84 10.23 -0.49
C TYR A 31 13.17 9.84 0.83
N GLN A 32 13.36 10.64 1.88
CA GLN A 32 12.77 10.39 3.20
C GLN A 32 11.23 10.42 3.16
N CYS A 33 10.64 11.32 2.37
CA CYS A 33 9.20 11.33 2.14
C CYS A 33 8.69 10.04 1.47
N ALA A 34 9.44 9.46 0.53
CA ALA A 34 9.07 8.19 -0.11
C ALA A 34 9.01 7.04 0.91
N GLU A 35 9.99 6.95 1.82
CA GLU A 35 10.03 5.95 2.89
C GLU A 35 8.84 6.05 3.84
N VAL A 36 8.53 7.27 4.28
CA VAL A 36 7.40 7.54 5.18
C VAL A 36 6.08 7.20 4.49
N LEU A 37 5.92 7.63 3.24
CA LEU A 37 4.69 7.41 2.49
C LEU A 37 4.46 5.94 2.15
N GLU A 38 5.51 5.21 1.77
CA GLU A 38 5.42 3.76 1.55
C GLU A 38 5.03 3.01 2.82
N SER A 39 5.66 3.35 3.95
CA SER A 39 5.32 2.76 5.26
C SER A 39 3.84 2.99 5.62
N PHE A 40 3.34 4.21 5.43
CA PHE A 40 1.94 4.54 5.64
C PHE A 40 1.02 3.75 4.69
N PHE A 41 1.39 3.66 3.41
CA PHE A 41 0.62 2.92 2.40
C PHE A 41 0.50 1.43 2.74
N VAL A 42 1.61 0.79 3.15
CA VAL A 42 1.62 -0.62 3.57
C VAL A 42 0.73 -0.86 4.79
N GLN A 43 0.71 0.06 5.77
CA GLN A 43 -0.19 -0.03 6.92
C GLN A 43 -1.66 0.01 6.48
N LYS A 44 -2.03 0.91 5.57
CA LYS A 44 -3.39 0.97 5.01
C LYS A 44 -3.76 -0.29 4.23
N LEU A 45 -2.83 -0.84 3.45
CA LEU A 45 -3.05 -2.06 2.70
C LEU A 45 -3.28 -3.27 3.62
N LYS A 46 -2.52 -3.37 4.72
CA LYS A 46 -2.74 -4.40 5.75
C LYS A 46 -4.13 -4.25 6.39
N GLY A 47 -4.51 -3.04 6.78
CA GLY A 47 -5.84 -2.76 7.33
C GLY A 47 -6.98 -3.13 6.38
N PHE A 48 -6.84 -2.80 5.10
CA PHE A 48 -7.81 -3.17 4.06
C PHE A 48 -7.93 -4.69 3.87
N LYS A 49 -6.81 -5.43 3.91
CA LYS A 49 -6.85 -6.90 3.83
C LYS A 49 -7.52 -7.51 5.06
N ALA A 50 -7.20 -7.00 6.25
CA ALA A 50 -7.78 -7.48 7.51
C ALA A 50 -9.30 -7.29 7.56
N SER A 51 -9.83 -6.15 7.11
CA SER A 51 -11.29 -5.92 7.09
C SER A 51 -12.02 -6.91 6.17
N ARG A 52 -11.43 -7.27 5.02
CA ARG A 52 -12.00 -8.26 4.08
C ARG A 52 -11.94 -9.70 4.60
N VAL A 53 -10.90 -10.04 5.36
CA VAL A 53 -10.80 -11.35 6.03
C VAL A 53 -11.86 -11.43 7.12
N ASN A 54 -12.00 -10.37 7.93
CA ASN A 54 -13.00 -10.29 8.98
C ASN A 54 -14.41 -10.52 8.44
N GLU A 55 -14.80 -9.84 7.35
CA GLU A 55 -16.07 -10.07 6.63
C GLU A 55 -16.30 -11.55 6.26
N ARG A 56 -15.26 -12.28 5.86
CA ARG A 56 -15.38 -13.70 5.49
C ARG A 56 -15.43 -14.64 6.69
N THR A 57 -14.72 -14.32 7.78
CA THR A 57 -14.75 -15.12 9.01
C THR A 57 -16.03 -14.92 9.81
N TRP A 58 -16.67 -13.75 9.76
CA TRP A 58 -17.99 -13.55 10.37
C TRP A 58 -19.08 -14.42 9.74
N LEU A 59 -18.93 -14.82 8.46
CA LEU A 59 -19.85 -15.75 7.78
C LEU A 59 -19.73 -17.21 8.27
N LEU A 60 -18.76 -17.53 9.13
CA LEU A 60 -18.48 -18.88 9.61
C LEU A 60 -18.80 -19.11 11.09
N LEU A 61 -19.38 -18.13 11.79
CA LEU A 61 -19.84 -18.33 13.17
C LEU A 61 -21.30 -18.82 13.17
N PRO A 62 -21.64 -19.90 13.89
CA PRO A 62 -23.03 -20.28 14.11
C PRO A 62 -23.72 -19.26 15.01
N ASP A 63 -24.99 -18.95 14.68
CA ASP A 63 -25.87 -18.04 15.41
C ASP A 63 -25.96 -18.34 16.91
#